data_AF-A0A3D3YVV1-F1
#
_entry.id   AF-A0A3D3YVV1-F1
#
_cell.length_a   1.000
_cell.length_b   1.000
_cell.length_c   1.000
_cell.angle_alpha   90.00
_cell.angle_beta   90.00
_cell.angle_gamma   90.00
#
_symmetry.space_group_name_H-M   'P 1'
#
loop_
_entity.id
_entity.type
_entity.pdbx_description
1 polymer ?
#
loop_
_entity_poly.entity_id
_entity_poly.type
_entity_poly.pdbx_seq_one_letter_code
_entity_poly.pdbx_strand_id
1 'polypeptide(L)'
;NGEPPAVDVAVDPLEGTRLTALGMPNAISVVAVAERGTMFFPGAAVYMDKIAGGPEVFDVLDIEAPPAENVRRVAKAKGVEASGVSVVVLDRDRHVELIKALREAGAKVFLITDGDVAPSIAAAQEGTGVDLLMGVGGTPEGVISAAALKCLGGGMQGKLWPRTPEERQTILDQGYDLDRVLSTDDLVAGQDVFVAATGVTTGALLKGVRYTEAGAVTDSLVMRSRSGTFRRIEAHHAFEKLMKFSRIKYR
;
A
#
# COMPACT_ATOMS: atom_id res chain seq x y z
N ASN A 1 -22.61 21.70 -9.24
CA ASN A 1 -23.43 22.75 -8.61
C ASN A 1 -22.59 23.85 -7.94
N GLY A 2 -21.32 24.07 -8.32
CA GLY A 2 -20.48 25.10 -7.71
C GLY A 2 -20.00 24.81 -6.28
N GLU A 3 -20.61 23.83 -5.60
CA GLU A 3 -20.16 23.33 -4.31
C GLU A 3 -18.90 22.46 -4.46
N PRO A 4 -17.92 22.58 -3.53
CA PRO A 4 -16.76 21.71 -3.53
C PRO A 4 -17.19 20.25 -3.38
N PRO A 5 -16.58 19.33 -4.14
CA PRO A 5 -16.93 17.91 -4.02
C PRO A 5 -16.63 17.44 -2.60
N ALA A 6 -17.63 16.86 -1.94
CA ALA A 6 -17.42 16.16 -0.68
C ALA A 6 -16.72 14.84 -0.98
N VAL A 7 -15.51 14.70 -0.46
CA VAL A 7 -14.65 13.53 -0.67
C VAL A 7 -14.10 13.03 0.66
N ASP A 8 -13.76 11.75 0.70
CA ASP A 8 -12.86 11.23 1.72
C ASP A 8 -11.43 11.31 1.23
N VAL A 9 -10.51 11.62 2.14
CA VAL A 9 -9.08 11.75 1.86
C VAL A 9 -8.32 10.91 2.88
N ALA A 10 -7.60 9.91 2.39
CA ALA A 10 -6.59 9.19 3.16
C ALA A 10 -5.22 9.70 2.72
N VAL A 11 -4.41 10.12 3.68
CA VAL A 11 -3.07 10.67 3.40
C VAL A 11 -2.08 10.00 4.33
N ASP A 12 -0.96 9.59 3.75
CA ASP A 12 0.27 9.33 4.49
C ASP A 12 1.32 10.32 3.97
N PRO A 13 1.52 11.44 4.68
CA PRO A 13 2.45 12.47 4.23
C PRO A 13 3.87 11.94 4.03
N LEU A 14 4.27 10.94 4.81
CA LEU A 14 5.58 10.33 4.75
C LEU A 14 5.53 8.89 5.25
N GLU A 15 5.28 7.97 4.32
CA GLU A 15 5.41 6.55 4.57
C GLU A 15 6.90 6.20 4.71
N GLY A 16 7.24 5.52 5.81
CA GLY A 16 8.63 5.22 6.12
C GLY A 16 9.40 6.45 6.63
N THR A 17 8.87 7.11 7.66
CA THR A 17 9.55 8.21 8.37
C THR A 17 10.97 7.82 8.79
N ARG A 18 11.14 6.61 9.35
CA ARG A 18 12.45 6.03 9.70
C ARG A 18 13.31 5.80 8.47
N LEU A 19 12.74 5.32 7.36
CA LEU A 19 13.49 5.11 6.12
C LEU A 19 14.10 6.43 5.64
N THR A 20 13.29 7.49 5.62
CA THR A 20 13.73 8.83 5.24
C THR A 20 14.82 9.36 6.17
N ALA A 21 14.61 9.24 7.49
CA ALA A 21 15.58 9.72 8.49
C ALA A 21 16.94 9.03 8.39
N LEU A 22 16.97 7.76 7.94
CA LEU A 22 18.19 6.97 7.81
C LEU A 22 18.73 6.90 6.37
N GLY A 23 18.10 7.59 5.41
CA GLY A 23 18.47 7.52 3.99
C GLY A 23 18.27 6.13 3.37
N MET A 24 17.40 5.32 3.94
CA MET A 24 17.05 3.99 3.43
C MET A 24 16.06 4.09 2.26
N PRO A 25 16.04 3.10 1.35
CA PRO A 25 15.17 3.11 0.18
C PRO A 25 13.68 2.97 0.52
N ASN A 26 12.82 3.23 -0.47
CA ASN A 26 11.36 3.00 -0.47
C ASN A 26 10.46 3.94 0.35
N ALA A 27 10.95 5.08 0.84
CA ALA A 27 10.07 6.08 1.44
C ALA A 27 9.26 6.80 0.35
N ILE A 28 7.94 6.95 0.56
CA ILE A 28 7.05 7.66 -0.36
C ILE A 28 6.13 8.62 0.40
N SER A 29 5.57 9.59 -0.32
CA SER A 29 4.43 10.40 0.12
C SER A 29 3.22 10.02 -0.71
N VAL A 30 2.08 9.73 -0.07
CA VAL A 30 0.92 9.16 -0.76
C VAL A 30 -0.39 9.78 -0.29
N VAL A 31 -1.31 9.96 -1.24
CA VAL A 31 -2.68 10.41 -1.01
C VAL A 31 -3.64 9.59 -1.83
N ALA A 32 -4.76 9.23 -1.22
CA ALA A 32 -5.91 8.61 -1.86
C ALA A 32 -7.16 9.47 -1.61
N VAL A 33 -8.02 9.56 -2.62
CA VAL A 33 -9.27 10.31 -2.59
C VAL A 33 -10.38 9.44 -3.18
N ALA A 34 -11.55 9.43 -2.54
CA ALA A 34 -12.73 8.70 -3.00
C ALA A 34 -14.01 9.49 -2.67
N GLU A 35 -15.17 9.01 -3.13
CA GLU A 35 -16.45 9.59 -2.75
C GLU A 35 -16.63 9.64 -1.22
N ARG A 36 -17.32 10.66 -0.72
CA ARG A 36 -17.59 10.84 0.71
C ARG A 36 -18.29 9.63 1.34
N GLY A 37 -17.80 9.17 2.48
CA GLY A 37 -18.35 8.07 3.25
C GLY A 37 -18.03 6.69 2.68
N THR A 38 -17.04 6.59 1.80
CA THR A 38 -16.70 5.32 1.11
C THR A 38 -15.35 4.74 1.52
N MET A 39 -14.53 5.48 2.27
CA MET A 39 -13.30 4.94 2.84
C MET A 39 -13.57 4.39 4.24
N PHE A 40 -13.06 3.18 4.50
CA PHE A 40 -13.07 2.59 5.83
C PHE A 40 -12.32 3.47 6.81
N PHE A 41 -12.94 3.78 7.95
CA PHE A 41 -12.31 4.58 9.00
C PHE A 41 -11.85 3.66 10.15
N PRO A 42 -10.53 3.52 10.38
CA PRO A 42 -9.98 2.53 11.31
C PRO A 42 -10.48 2.63 12.75
N GLY A 43 -10.86 3.82 13.21
CA GLY A 43 -11.26 4.05 14.60
C GLY A 43 -10.19 3.55 15.58
N ALA A 44 -10.57 2.63 16.47
CA ALA A 44 -9.65 2.03 17.43
C ALA A 44 -8.76 0.91 16.85
N ALA A 45 -9.08 0.37 15.67
CA ALA A 45 -8.33 -0.72 15.06
C ALA A 45 -7.07 -0.19 14.34
N VAL A 46 -5.96 -0.09 15.06
CA VAL A 46 -4.73 0.52 14.51
C VAL A 46 -3.94 -0.42 13.60
N TYR A 47 -4.10 -1.73 13.74
CA TYR A 47 -3.44 -2.75 12.93
C TYR A 47 -4.43 -3.66 12.23
N MET A 48 -4.01 -4.17 11.09
CA MET A 48 -4.74 -5.08 10.22
C MET A 48 -3.76 -6.12 9.65
N ASP A 49 -4.14 -7.39 9.67
CA ASP A 49 -3.49 -8.41 8.87
C ASP A 49 -3.92 -8.26 7.42
N LYS A 50 -2.97 -8.36 6.48
CA LYS A 50 -3.17 -8.02 5.07
C LYS A 50 -2.65 -9.12 4.17
N ILE A 51 -3.37 -9.38 3.09
CA ILE A 51 -2.84 -10.06 1.91
C ILE A 51 -3.26 -9.25 0.67
N ALA A 52 -2.28 -8.87 -0.15
CA ALA A 52 -2.52 -8.06 -1.35
C ALA A 52 -1.77 -8.63 -2.55
N GLY A 53 -2.37 -8.50 -3.74
CA GLY A 53 -1.78 -8.95 -4.99
C GLY A 53 -2.37 -8.26 -6.22
N GLY A 54 -1.70 -8.45 -7.35
CA GLY A 54 -2.11 -7.92 -8.65
C GLY A 54 -3.33 -8.61 -9.26
N PRO A 55 -3.84 -8.05 -10.39
CA PRO A 55 -4.99 -8.60 -11.13
C PRO A 55 -4.84 -10.08 -11.50
N GLU A 56 -3.61 -10.55 -11.70
CA GLU A 56 -3.30 -11.92 -12.11
C GLU A 56 -3.48 -12.97 -11.00
N VAL A 57 -3.49 -12.54 -9.73
CA VAL A 57 -3.46 -13.46 -8.58
C VAL A 57 -4.50 -13.15 -7.51
N PHE A 58 -5.08 -11.95 -7.48
CA PHE A 58 -5.98 -11.53 -6.41
C PHE A 58 -7.17 -12.49 -6.20
N ASP A 59 -7.77 -12.97 -7.30
CA ASP A 59 -8.95 -13.86 -7.26
C ASP A 59 -8.71 -15.21 -6.56
N VAL A 60 -7.45 -15.61 -6.37
CA VAL A 60 -7.08 -16.87 -5.70
C VAL A 60 -6.58 -16.67 -4.27
N LEU A 61 -6.50 -15.43 -3.78
CA LEU A 61 -6.02 -15.12 -2.44
C LEU A 61 -7.09 -15.36 -1.38
N ASP A 62 -6.64 -15.80 -0.21
CA ASP A 62 -7.49 -16.10 0.94
C ASP A 62 -6.69 -15.87 2.22
N ILE A 63 -7.00 -14.78 2.93
CA ILE A 63 -6.30 -14.39 4.15
C ILE A 63 -6.46 -15.39 5.29
N GLU A 64 -7.50 -16.23 5.25
CA GLU A 64 -7.74 -17.25 6.27
C GLU A 64 -7.02 -18.56 5.95
N ALA A 65 -6.59 -18.75 4.70
CA ALA A 65 -5.79 -19.89 4.32
C ALA A 65 -4.35 -19.78 4.87
N PRO A 66 -3.72 -20.91 5.23
CA PRO A 66 -2.31 -20.92 5.63
C PRO A 66 -1.42 -20.26 4.56
N PRO A 67 -0.32 -19.57 4.93
CA PRO A 67 0.54 -18.88 3.96
C PRO A 67 1.03 -19.77 2.81
N ALA A 68 1.35 -21.04 3.12
CA ALA A 68 1.78 -22.03 2.13
C ALA A 68 0.71 -22.32 1.05
N GLU A 69 -0.58 -22.25 1.41
CA GLU A 69 -1.67 -22.45 0.46
C GLU A 69 -1.81 -21.26 -0.50
N ASN A 70 -1.70 -20.03 0.01
CA ASN A 70 -1.67 -18.84 -0.85
C ASN A 70 -0.49 -18.89 -1.84
N VAL A 71 0.71 -19.28 -1.38
CA VAL A 71 1.88 -19.48 -2.27
C VAL A 71 1.57 -20.49 -3.38
N ARG A 72 0.96 -21.63 -3.06
CA ARG A 72 0.58 -22.64 -4.07
C ARG A 72 -0.44 -22.11 -5.07
N ARG A 73 -1.47 -21.40 -4.59
CA ARG A 73 -2.53 -20.82 -5.43
C ARG A 73 -1.96 -19.80 -6.40
N VAL A 74 -1.10 -18.90 -5.91
CA VAL A 74 -0.40 -17.90 -6.72
C VAL A 74 0.55 -18.53 -7.73
N ALA A 75 1.36 -19.50 -7.30
CA ALA A 75 2.27 -20.23 -8.18
C ALA A 75 1.50 -20.87 -9.36
N LYS A 76 0.37 -21.53 -9.05
CA LYS A 76 -0.52 -22.13 -10.05
C LYS A 76 -1.13 -21.08 -10.99
N ALA A 77 -1.66 -19.97 -10.46
CA ALA A 77 -2.25 -18.91 -11.27
C ALA A 77 -1.23 -18.30 -12.26
N LYS A 78 0.03 -18.15 -11.83
CA LYS A 78 1.12 -17.64 -12.65
C LYS A 78 1.80 -18.68 -13.54
N GLY A 79 1.49 -19.97 -13.38
CA GLY A 79 2.16 -21.06 -14.11
C GLY A 79 3.64 -21.22 -13.75
N VAL A 80 4.02 -20.95 -12.51
CA VAL A 80 5.39 -21.05 -11.99
C VAL A 80 5.46 -22.00 -10.80
N GLU A 81 6.67 -22.43 -10.43
CA GLU A 81 6.92 -23.12 -9.16
C GLU A 81 6.83 -22.16 -7.97
N ALA A 82 6.70 -22.69 -6.75
CA ALA A 82 6.65 -21.87 -5.53
C ALA A 82 7.85 -20.92 -5.39
N SER A 83 9.04 -21.32 -5.85
CA SER A 83 10.26 -20.49 -5.89
C SER A 83 10.22 -19.33 -6.90
N GLY A 84 9.21 -19.32 -7.77
CA GLY A 84 8.84 -18.22 -8.64
C GLY A 84 7.95 -17.18 -7.97
N VAL A 85 7.41 -17.47 -6.78
CA VAL A 85 6.53 -16.55 -6.02
C VAL A 85 7.35 -15.68 -5.07
N SER A 86 7.14 -14.37 -5.14
CA SER A 86 7.86 -13.35 -4.37
C SER A 86 6.93 -12.59 -3.43
N VAL A 87 7.16 -12.72 -2.12
CA VAL A 87 6.30 -12.15 -1.08
C VAL A 87 7.08 -11.11 -0.27
N VAL A 88 6.55 -9.91 -0.16
CA VAL A 88 7.06 -8.86 0.73
C VAL A 88 6.41 -8.98 2.10
N VAL A 89 7.20 -8.89 3.17
CA VAL A 89 6.76 -8.97 4.56
C VAL A 89 7.50 -7.93 5.40
N LEU A 90 6.81 -7.24 6.31
CA LEU A 90 7.46 -6.37 7.29
C LEU A 90 8.32 -7.19 8.26
N ASP A 91 9.58 -6.79 8.48
CA ASP A 91 10.49 -7.43 9.44
C ASP A 91 10.10 -7.06 10.87
N ARG A 92 9.30 -7.92 11.50
CA ARG A 92 8.74 -7.73 12.85
C ARG A 92 8.66 -9.08 13.56
N ASP A 93 8.81 -9.07 14.87
CA ASP A 93 8.69 -10.29 15.70
C ASP A 93 7.37 -11.03 15.48
N ARG A 94 6.27 -10.28 15.31
CA ARG A 94 4.94 -10.83 15.01
C ARG A 94 4.83 -11.57 13.66
N HIS A 95 5.82 -11.44 12.78
CA HIS A 95 5.84 -12.10 11.47
C HIS A 95 6.82 -13.27 11.38
N VAL A 96 7.50 -13.65 12.47
CA VAL A 96 8.48 -14.75 12.47
C VAL A 96 7.87 -16.06 11.92
N GLU A 97 6.68 -16.43 12.39
CA GLU A 97 5.99 -17.64 11.93
C GLU A 97 5.50 -17.52 10.48
N LEU A 98 5.00 -16.35 10.08
CA LEU A 98 4.61 -16.07 8.69
C LEU A 98 5.80 -16.24 7.74
N ILE A 99 6.94 -15.62 8.07
CA ILE A 99 8.17 -15.67 7.28
C ILE A 99 8.68 -17.10 7.17
N LYS A 100 8.67 -17.84 8.28
CA LYS A 100 9.05 -19.26 8.30
C LYS A 100 8.15 -20.10 7.38
N ALA A 101 6.84 -19.98 7.52
CA ALA A 101 5.88 -20.73 6.71
C ALA A 101 6.01 -20.43 5.21
N LEU A 102 6.23 -19.16 4.83
CA LEU A 102 6.46 -18.77 3.44
C LEU A 102 7.76 -19.36 2.87
N ARG A 103 8.85 -19.35 3.65
CA ARG A 103 10.13 -19.94 3.24
C ARG A 103 10.05 -21.46 3.11
N GLU A 104 9.37 -22.13 4.05
CA GLU A 104 9.12 -23.58 4.00
C GLU A 104 8.24 -23.97 2.80
N ALA A 105 7.30 -23.10 2.41
CA ALA A 105 6.51 -23.27 1.20
C ALA A 105 7.32 -23.05 -0.10
N GLY A 106 8.56 -22.57 0.00
CA GLY A 106 9.47 -22.35 -1.13
C GLY A 106 9.39 -20.97 -1.76
N ALA A 107 8.60 -20.04 -1.22
CA ALA A 107 8.51 -18.68 -1.74
C ALA A 107 9.76 -17.85 -1.42
N LYS A 108 10.06 -16.87 -2.29
CA LYS A 108 11.06 -15.83 -2.02
C LYS A 108 10.45 -14.80 -1.09
N VAL A 109 11.05 -14.60 0.08
CA VAL A 109 10.56 -13.62 1.06
C VAL A 109 11.49 -12.40 1.07
N PHE A 110 10.94 -11.24 0.73
CA PHE A 110 11.60 -9.95 0.80
C PHE A 110 11.19 -9.24 2.08
N LEU A 111 12.16 -9.01 2.97
CA LEU A 111 11.92 -8.32 4.24
C LEU A 111 12.11 -6.81 4.06
N ILE A 112 11.15 -6.04 4.56
CA ILE A 112 11.20 -4.58 4.61
C ILE A 112 11.07 -4.10 6.05
N THR A 113 11.79 -3.04 6.42
CA THR A 113 11.70 -2.54 7.79
C THR A 113 10.47 -1.68 8.00
N ASP A 114 9.99 -0.95 7.00
CA ASP A 114 8.86 -0.02 7.11
C ASP A 114 8.20 0.15 5.74
N GLY A 115 6.95 0.64 5.74
CA GLY A 115 6.20 0.99 4.54
C GLY A 115 5.62 -0.19 3.79
N ASP A 116 4.34 -0.50 4.02
CA ASP A 116 3.62 -1.58 3.34
C ASP A 116 2.65 -1.12 2.23
N VAL A 117 2.50 0.19 1.98
CA VAL A 117 1.72 0.70 0.85
C VAL A 117 2.52 0.58 -0.45
N ALA A 118 3.77 1.04 -0.47
CA ALA A 118 4.65 0.92 -1.63
C ALA A 118 4.74 -0.52 -2.19
N PRO A 119 4.99 -1.58 -1.38
CA PRO A 119 4.98 -2.95 -1.87
C PRO A 119 3.60 -3.49 -2.25
N SER A 120 2.51 -3.00 -1.62
CA SER A 120 1.15 -3.34 -2.07
C SER A 120 0.93 -2.88 -3.51
N ILE A 121 1.31 -1.64 -3.82
CA ILE A 121 1.23 -1.08 -5.18
C ILE A 121 2.15 -1.85 -6.14
N ALA A 122 3.36 -2.18 -5.68
CA ALA A 122 4.32 -2.92 -6.50
C ALA A 122 3.80 -4.32 -6.87
N ALA A 123 3.06 -4.99 -5.98
CA ALA A 123 2.45 -6.30 -6.22
C ALA A 123 1.40 -6.30 -7.35
N ALA A 124 0.85 -5.14 -7.70
CA ALA A 124 -0.10 -4.97 -8.80
C ALA A 124 0.53 -4.35 -10.06
N GLN A 125 1.86 -4.34 -10.16
CA GLN A 125 2.57 -3.82 -11.32
C GLN A 125 3.50 -4.86 -11.91
N GLU A 126 3.44 -4.98 -13.23
CA GLU A 126 4.37 -5.82 -13.97
C GLU A 126 5.83 -5.31 -13.82
N GLY A 127 6.76 -6.26 -13.69
CA GLY A 127 8.19 -5.96 -13.71
C GLY A 127 8.78 -5.43 -12.39
N THR A 128 7.99 -5.34 -11.31
CA THR A 128 8.50 -4.94 -9.99
C THR A 128 9.24 -6.07 -9.26
N GLY A 129 8.94 -7.32 -9.62
CA GLY A 129 9.47 -8.51 -8.95
C GLY A 129 8.77 -8.83 -7.61
N VAL A 130 7.64 -8.17 -7.32
CA VAL A 130 6.80 -8.41 -6.15
C VAL A 130 5.49 -9.03 -6.61
N ASP A 131 5.10 -10.16 -6.03
CA ASP A 131 3.82 -10.82 -6.35
C ASP A 131 2.77 -10.61 -5.27
N LEU A 132 3.22 -10.57 -4.00
CA LEU A 132 2.33 -10.43 -2.84
C LEU A 132 2.94 -9.51 -1.79
N LEU A 133 2.06 -8.81 -1.07
CA LEU A 133 2.32 -8.35 0.29
C LEU A 133 1.55 -9.26 1.25
N MET A 134 2.19 -9.71 2.32
CA MET A 134 1.52 -10.43 3.41
C MET A 134 1.95 -9.94 4.80
N GLY A 135 1.01 -9.91 5.73
CA GLY A 135 1.23 -9.72 7.17
C GLY A 135 0.55 -8.50 7.77
N VAL A 136 0.80 -8.31 9.06
CA VAL A 136 0.20 -7.29 9.91
C VAL A 136 0.92 -5.94 9.80
N GLY A 137 0.19 -4.94 9.34
CA GLY A 137 0.62 -3.55 9.24
C GLY A 137 -0.48 -2.58 9.66
N GLY A 138 -0.24 -1.27 9.49
CA GLY A 138 -1.17 -0.25 9.94
C GLY A 138 -2.49 -0.26 9.14
N THR A 139 -3.62 -0.12 9.82
CA THR A 139 -4.94 -0.10 9.16
C THR A 139 -5.11 1.08 8.20
N PRO A 140 -4.71 2.33 8.53
CA PRO A 140 -4.79 3.45 7.59
C PRO A 140 -4.06 3.18 6.27
N GLU A 141 -2.86 2.59 6.35
CA GLU A 141 -2.06 2.19 5.21
C GLU A 141 -2.76 1.11 4.38
N GLY A 142 -3.49 0.19 5.03
CA GLY A 142 -4.35 -0.78 4.35
C GLY A 142 -5.44 -0.12 3.49
N VAL A 143 -6.06 0.97 3.96
CA VAL A 143 -7.07 1.72 3.19
C VAL A 143 -6.44 2.39 1.97
N ILE A 144 -5.24 2.96 2.11
CA ILE A 144 -4.50 3.56 1.00
C ILE A 144 -4.09 2.49 -0.02
N SER A 145 -3.59 1.33 0.44
CA SER A 145 -3.29 0.18 -0.42
C SER A 145 -4.51 -0.29 -1.19
N ALA A 146 -5.66 -0.45 -0.53
CA ALA A 146 -6.91 -0.85 -1.18
C ALA A 146 -7.33 0.15 -2.28
N ALA A 147 -7.23 1.46 -2.01
CA ALA A 147 -7.52 2.49 -3.00
C ALA A 147 -6.63 2.36 -4.24
N ALA A 148 -5.34 2.11 -4.05
CA ALA A 148 -4.36 2.00 -5.13
C ALA A 148 -4.56 0.70 -5.94
N LEU A 149 -4.75 -0.43 -5.26
CA LEU A 149 -4.99 -1.73 -5.87
C LEU A 149 -6.27 -1.74 -6.70
N LYS A 150 -7.34 -1.12 -6.20
CA LYS A 150 -8.59 -0.92 -6.94
C LYS A 150 -8.39 -0.12 -8.23
N CYS A 151 -7.48 0.85 -8.24
CA CYS A 151 -7.14 1.59 -9.46
C CYS A 151 -6.32 0.76 -10.46
N LEU A 152 -5.58 -0.24 -10.00
CA LEU A 152 -4.70 -1.09 -10.80
C LEU A 152 -5.34 -2.42 -11.22
N GLY A 153 -6.55 -2.72 -10.75
CA GLY A 153 -7.27 -3.96 -11.04
C GLY A 153 -6.84 -5.16 -10.20
N GLY A 154 -5.94 -4.97 -9.23
CA GLY A 154 -5.65 -5.96 -8.20
C GLY A 154 -6.59 -5.82 -7.00
N GLY A 155 -6.17 -6.37 -5.88
CA GLY A 155 -6.94 -6.26 -4.65
C GLY A 155 -6.20 -6.72 -3.42
N MET A 156 -6.85 -6.52 -2.28
CA MET A 156 -6.43 -7.03 -0.99
C MET A 156 -7.59 -7.54 -0.17
N GLN A 157 -7.26 -8.41 0.77
CA GLN A 157 -8.10 -8.78 1.90
C GLN A 157 -7.41 -8.32 3.19
N GLY A 158 -8.21 -7.96 4.19
CA GLY A 158 -7.74 -7.54 5.49
C GLY A 158 -8.56 -8.13 6.65
N LYS A 159 -7.92 -8.34 7.80
CA LYS A 159 -8.61 -8.66 9.07
C LYS A 159 -8.08 -7.75 10.17
N LEU A 160 -8.97 -7.18 10.98
CA LEU A 160 -8.57 -6.30 12.08
C LEU A 160 -7.71 -7.07 13.09
N TRP A 161 -6.60 -6.48 13.51
CA TRP A 161 -5.61 -7.15 14.36
C TRP A 161 -5.43 -6.38 15.68
N PRO A 162 -6.26 -6.63 16.71
CA PRO A 162 -6.12 -5.98 18.00
C PRO A 162 -4.85 -6.43 18.72
N ARG A 163 -4.08 -5.48 19.25
CA ARG A 163 -2.82 -5.79 19.95
C ARG A 163 -3.03 -6.26 21.38
N THR A 164 -4.08 -5.78 22.03
CA THR A 164 -4.36 -6.05 23.44
C THR A 164 -5.84 -6.39 23.65
N PRO A 165 -6.21 -7.05 24.77
CA PRO A 165 -7.60 -7.31 25.11
C PRO A 165 -8.46 -6.05 25.21
N GLU A 166 -7.91 -4.94 25.66
CA GLU A 166 -8.61 -3.65 25.79
C GLU A 166 -8.91 -3.03 24.42
N GLU A 167 -7.93 -3.08 23.50
CA GLU A 167 -8.13 -2.67 22.11
C GLU A 167 -9.17 -3.57 21.44
N ARG A 168 -9.10 -4.89 21.67
CA ARG A 168 -10.08 -5.86 21.19
C ARG A 168 -11.50 -5.49 21.64
N GLN A 169 -11.70 -5.22 22.92
CA GLN A 169 -13.01 -4.86 23.46
C GLN A 169 -13.51 -3.53 22.87
N THR A 170 -12.62 -2.53 22.74
CA THR A 170 -12.97 -1.23 22.15
C THR A 170 -13.45 -1.37 20.70
N ILE A 171 -12.80 -2.23 19.90
CA ILE A 171 -13.21 -2.50 18.51
C ILE A 171 -14.59 -3.18 18.47
N LEU A 172 -14.85 -4.14 19.36
CA LEU A 172 -16.17 -4.79 19.46
C LEU A 172 -17.27 -3.84 19.91
N ASP A 173 -16.99 -2.97 20.89
CA ASP A 173 -17.93 -1.97 21.40
C ASP A 173 -18.28 -0.92 20.32
N GLN A 174 -17.39 -0.70 19.35
CA GLN A 174 -17.63 0.11 18.15
C GLN A 174 -18.47 -0.63 17.09
N GLY A 175 -18.81 -1.90 17.31
CA GLY A 175 -19.66 -2.70 16.44
C GLY A 175 -18.94 -3.43 15.31
N TYR A 176 -17.60 -3.51 15.36
CA TYR A 176 -16.84 -4.27 14.38
C TYR A 176 -16.82 -5.77 14.70
N ASP A 177 -16.88 -6.58 13.65
CA ASP A 177 -16.65 -8.03 13.73
C ASP A 177 -15.17 -8.31 13.43
N LEU A 178 -14.47 -8.93 14.38
CA LEU A 178 -13.04 -9.28 14.26
C LEU A 178 -12.79 -10.51 13.40
N ASP A 179 -13.80 -11.36 13.21
CA ASP A 179 -13.68 -12.56 12.38
C ASP A 179 -13.97 -12.24 10.90
N ARG A 180 -14.60 -11.09 10.62
CA ARG A 180 -14.90 -10.63 9.26
C ARG A 180 -13.62 -10.37 8.46
N VAL A 181 -13.57 -10.96 7.27
CA VAL A 181 -12.63 -10.58 6.21
C VAL A 181 -13.17 -9.32 5.51
N LEU A 182 -12.35 -8.28 5.50
CA LEU A 182 -12.58 -7.03 4.78
C LEU A 182 -12.00 -7.16 3.37
N SER A 183 -12.85 -7.06 2.36
CA SER A 183 -12.45 -7.00 0.96
C SER A 183 -11.91 -5.62 0.57
N THR A 184 -11.40 -5.49 -0.65
CA THR A 184 -10.99 -4.19 -1.21
C THR A 184 -12.14 -3.19 -1.23
N ASP A 185 -13.37 -3.65 -1.54
CA ASP A 185 -14.56 -2.80 -1.56
C ASP A 185 -15.10 -2.49 -0.17
N ASP A 186 -14.79 -3.31 0.84
CA ASP A 186 -15.08 -2.96 2.25
C ASP A 186 -14.15 -1.86 2.76
N LEU A 187 -12.90 -1.85 2.29
CA LEU A 187 -11.91 -0.83 2.63
C LEU A 187 -12.14 0.48 1.87
N VAL A 188 -12.51 0.39 0.58
CA VAL A 188 -12.78 1.54 -0.28
C VAL A 188 -13.93 1.22 -1.24
N ALA A 189 -15.16 1.53 -0.83
CA ALA A 189 -16.38 1.22 -1.58
C ALA A 189 -16.59 2.11 -2.82
N GLY A 190 -15.91 3.27 -2.86
CA GLY A 190 -16.06 4.29 -3.89
C GLY A 190 -15.73 3.79 -5.30
N GLN A 191 -16.39 4.34 -6.32
CA GLN A 191 -16.20 3.96 -7.72
C GLN A 191 -15.36 5.00 -8.48
N ASP A 192 -15.22 6.23 -7.97
CA ASP A 192 -14.29 7.27 -8.46
C ASP A 192 -13.18 7.50 -7.42
N VAL A 193 -12.21 6.60 -7.45
CA VAL A 193 -11.02 6.60 -6.60
C VAL A 193 -9.85 7.19 -7.37
N PHE A 194 -9.09 8.06 -6.70
CA PHE A 194 -7.86 8.66 -7.20
C PHE A 194 -6.73 8.38 -6.20
N VAL A 195 -5.57 7.96 -6.70
CA VAL A 195 -4.36 7.82 -5.86
C VAL A 195 -3.19 8.52 -6.54
N ALA A 196 -2.40 9.23 -5.75
CA ALA A 196 -1.11 9.77 -6.16
C ALA A 196 -0.03 9.43 -5.13
N ALA A 197 1.11 8.96 -5.61
CA ALA A 197 2.28 8.65 -4.80
C ALA A 197 3.53 9.29 -5.40
N THR A 198 4.43 9.82 -4.57
CA THR A 198 5.70 10.42 -5.00
C THR A 198 6.86 9.85 -4.18
N GLY A 199 7.94 9.48 -4.85
CA GLY A 199 9.13 8.93 -4.19
C GLY A 199 9.86 10.00 -3.38
N VAL A 200 10.13 9.70 -2.11
CA VAL A 200 10.96 10.53 -1.23
C VAL A 200 12.40 10.01 -1.28
N THR A 201 12.60 8.74 -0.98
CA THR A 201 13.86 8.03 -1.22
C THR A 201 13.69 7.01 -2.34
N THR A 202 14.77 6.71 -3.05
CA THR A 202 14.70 5.79 -4.20
C THR A 202 14.31 4.40 -3.75
N GLY A 203 13.26 3.86 -4.36
CA GLY A 203 12.73 2.53 -4.11
C GLY A 203 12.45 1.74 -5.38
N ALA A 204 11.89 0.55 -5.21
CA ALA A 204 11.52 -0.33 -6.32
C ALA A 204 10.42 0.29 -7.20
N LEU A 205 9.49 1.02 -6.58
CA LEU A 205 8.34 1.62 -7.27
C LEU A 205 8.67 3.00 -7.86
N LEU A 206 9.27 3.88 -7.06
CA LEU A 206 9.48 5.30 -7.38
C LEU A 206 10.91 5.74 -7.08
N LYS A 207 11.46 6.59 -7.94
CA LYS A 207 12.74 7.26 -7.67
C LYS A 207 12.53 8.35 -6.60
N GLY A 208 13.50 8.48 -5.70
CA GLY A 208 13.49 9.54 -4.70
C GLY A 208 13.73 10.91 -5.32
N VAL A 209 13.51 11.95 -4.52
CA VAL A 209 13.76 13.34 -4.94
C VAL A 209 15.25 13.50 -5.25
N ARG A 210 15.55 14.00 -6.46
CA ARG A 210 16.93 14.30 -6.88
C ARG A 210 17.11 15.81 -6.96
N TYR A 211 17.97 16.35 -6.14
CA TYR A 211 18.36 17.76 -6.23
C TYR A 211 19.35 17.97 -7.37
N THR A 212 19.18 19.07 -8.09
CA THR A 212 20.03 19.53 -9.19
C THR A 212 20.50 20.95 -8.88
N GLU A 213 21.48 21.43 -9.64
CA GLU A 213 21.94 22.82 -9.50
C GLU A 213 20.81 23.85 -9.70
N ALA A 214 19.79 23.54 -10.51
CA ALA A 214 18.67 24.45 -10.82
C ALA A 214 17.39 24.19 -10.00
N GLY A 215 17.31 23.07 -9.28
CA GLY A 215 16.13 22.73 -8.48
C GLY A 215 16.01 21.25 -8.12
N ALA A 216 14.89 20.60 -8.42
CA ALA A 216 14.67 19.19 -8.07
C ALA A 216 13.92 18.41 -9.15
N VAL A 217 14.10 17.09 -9.15
CA VAL A 217 13.33 16.15 -9.99
C VAL A 217 12.58 15.18 -9.08
N THR A 218 11.28 15.00 -9.33
CA THR A 218 10.43 14.04 -8.61
C THR A 218 9.86 13.00 -9.57
N ASP A 219 9.64 11.79 -9.08
CA ASP A 219 9.01 10.68 -9.81
C ASP A 219 7.73 10.29 -9.06
N SER A 220 6.60 10.36 -9.76
CA SER A 220 5.27 10.18 -9.18
C SER A 220 4.44 9.19 -9.98
N LEU A 221 3.55 8.48 -9.30
CA LEU A 221 2.47 7.69 -9.88
C LEU A 221 1.14 8.39 -9.64
N VAL A 222 0.27 8.38 -10.64
CA VAL A 222 -1.11 8.85 -10.54
C VAL A 222 -2.04 7.85 -11.20
N MET A 223 -3.10 7.46 -10.51
CA MET A 223 -4.03 6.42 -10.97
C MET A 223 -5.48 6.75 -10.62
N ARG A 224 -6.41 6.26 -11.44
CA ARG A 224 -7.86 6.49 -11.28
C ARG A 224 -8.68 5.25 -11.60
N SER A 225 -9.50 4.79 -10.66
CA SER A 225 -10.35 3.59 -10.82
C SER A 225 -11.27 3.69 -12.04
N ARG A 226 -11.98 4.81 -12.18
CA ARG A 226 -13.01 4.99 -13.21
C ARG A 226 -12.50 4.88 -14.64
N SER A 227 -11.22 5.22 -14.86
CA SER A 227 -10.61 5.19 -16.19
C SER A 227 -9.63 4.05 -16.40
N GLY A 228 -9.25 3.35 -15.32
CA GLY A 228 -8.09 2.43 -15.31
C GLY A 228 -6.77 3.08 -15.73
N THR A 229 -6.71 4.41 -15.87
CA THR A 229 -5.54 5.10 -16.39
C THR A 229 -4.48 5.19 -15.30
N PHE A 230 -3.32 4.61 -15.59
CA PHE A 230 -2.11 4.71 -14.81
C PHE A 230 -1.13 5.67 -15.49
N ARG A 231 -0.55 6.61 -14.71
CA ARG A 231 0.44 7.58 -15.20
C ARG A 231 1.66 7.55 -14.31
N ARG A 232 2.83 7.44 -14.93
CA ARG A 232 4.10 7.79 -14.32
C ARG A 232 4.50 9.19 -14.77
N ILE A 233 4.88 10.05 -13.83
CA ILE A 233 5.16 11.46 -14.06
C ILE A 233 6.54 11.77 -13.49
N GLU A 234 7.49 12.09 -14.36
CA GLU A 234 8.73 12.75 -13.95
C GLU A 234 8.54 14.27 -14.07
N ALA A 235 8.71 14.99 -12.97
CA ALA A 235 8.55 16.44 -12.93
C ALA A 235 9.87 17.13 -12.59
N HIS A 236 10.20 18.19 -13.34
CA HIS A 236 11.39 19.02 -13.16
C HIS A 236 10.98 20.37 -12.57
N HIS A 237 11.45 20.64 -11.36
CA HIS A 237 11.05 21.79 -10.54
C HIS A 237 12.15 22.84 -10.54
N ALA A 238 11.95 23.96 -11.25
CA ALA A 238 12.91 25.06 -11.31
C ALA A 238 12.76 26.00 -10.10
N PHE A 239 13.67 25.89 -9.12
CA PHE A 239 13.52 26.58 -7.83
C PHE A 239 13.50 28.10 -7.97
N GLU A 240 14.36 28.70 -8.79
CA GLU A 240 14.37 30.16 -8.97
C GLU A 240 13.02 30.72 -9.44
N LYS A 241 12.33 30.00 -10.33
CA LYS A 241 11.01 30.41 -10.81
C LYS A 241 9.94 30.15 -9.76
N LEU A 242 9.97 28.98 -9.12
CA LEU A 242 9.00 28.61 -8.09
C LEU A 242 9.06 29.51 -6.86
N MET A 243 10.26 29.93 -6.44
CA MET A 243 10.45 30.83 -5.29
C MET A 243 9.83 32.22 -5.50
N LYS A 244 9.48 32.61 -6.74
CA LYS A 244 8.74 33.86 -6.99
C LYS A 244 7.28 33.80 -6.55
N PHE A 245 6.73 32.60 -6.39
CA PHE A 245 5.32 32.37 -6.06
C PHE A 245 5.14 31.56 -4.77
N SER A 246 6.16 30.80 -4.35
CA SER A 246 6.12 29.96 -3.16
C SER A 246 6.22 30.79 -1.87
N ARG A 247 5.44 30.40 -0.86
CA ARG A 247 5.58 30.90 0.53
C ARG A 247 6.76 30.25 1.27
N ILE A 248 7.31 29.17 0.73
CA ILE A 248 8.42 28.40 1.30
C ILE A 248 9.66 28.59 0.41
N LYS A 249 10.80 28.87 1.03
CA LYS A 249 12.09 28.91 0.33
C LYS A 249 12.61 27.48 0.16
N TYR A 250 13.00 27.13 -1.06
CA TYR A 250 13.58 25.82 -1.39
C TYR A 250 15.11 25.80 -1.28
N ARG A 251 15.72 26.95 -0.96
CA ARG A 251 17.14 27.18 -0.67
C ARG A 251 17.27 28.19 0.44
#